data_AF-A0A2H3TW57-F1
#
_entry.id   AF-A0A2H3TW57-F1
#
_cell.length_a   1.000
_cell.length_b   1.000
_cell.length_c   1.000
_cell.angle_alpha   90.00
_cell.angle_beta   90.00
_cell.angle_gamma   90.00
#
_symmetry.space_group_name_H-M   'P 1'
#
loop_
_entity.id
_entity.type
_entity.pdbx_description
1 polymer ?
#
loop_
_entity_poly.entity_id
_entity_poly.type
_entity_poly.pdbx_seq_one_letter_code
_entity_poly.pdbx_strand_id
1 'polypeptide(L)'
;MHFSSSVALVADTQPRGQSRNMSFACLGLSQLLGFTFGLVIGGVLVDTVGWRSGWYLYGGATLLLSAVGLWALPKSEPLGFRNTFGDLISRVDWIGALLASASMASLSYFLA
;
A
#
# COMPACT_ATOMS: atom_id res chain seq x y z
N MET A 1 3.64 -0.29 -1.03
CA MET A 1 3.96 -0.79 0.33
C MET A 1 2.82 -0.62 1.36
N HIS A 2 1.73 0.14 1.07
CA HIS A 2 0.62 0.36 2.03
C HIS A 2 -0.23 -0.88 2.34
N PHE A 3 -0.48 -1.74 1.34
CA PHE A 3 -1.32 -2.93 1.52
C PHE A 3 -0.67 -3.96 2.45
N SER A 4 0.60 -4.29 2.21
CA SER A 4 1.36 -5.25 3.05
C SER A 4 1.41 -4.80 4.52
N SER A 5 1.62 -3.51 4.75
CA SER A 5 1.64 -2.93 6.10
C SER A 5 0.28 -3.01 6.80
N SER A 6 -0.81 -2.78 6.07
CA SER A 6 -2.18 -2.87 6.60
C SER A 6 -2.55 -4.30 6.97
N VAL A 7 -2.18 -5.27 6.12
CA VAL A 7 -2.38 -6.71 6.38
C VAL A 7 -1.58 -7.17 7.59
N ALA A 8 -0.34 -6.69 7.74
CA ALA A 8 0.50 -6.97 8.91
C ALA A 8 -0.11 -6.40 10.19
N LEU A 9 -0.58 -5.14 10.18
CA LEU A 9 -1.24 -4.51 11.32
C LEU A 9 -2.53 -5.24 11.73
N VAL A 10 -3.36 -5.65 10.76
CA VAL A 10 -4.58 -6.44 11.05
C VAL A 10 -4.22 -7.82 11.60
N ALA A 11 -3.14 -8.44 11.10
CA ALA A 11 -2.68 -9.72 11.60
C ALA A 11 -2.12 -9.66 13.03
N ASP A 12 -1.54 -8.53 13.43
CA ASP A 12 -0.98 -8.27 14.75
C ASP A 12 -2.05 -7.88 15.78
N THR A 13 -3.02 -7.06 15.37
CA THR A 13 -4.06 -6.50 16.26
C THR A 13 -5.28 -7.40 16.46
N GLN A 14 -5.55 -8.35 15.56
CA GLN A 14 -6.73 -9.24 15.65
C GLN A 14 -6.34 -10.69 15.99
N PRO A 15 -7.01 -11.32 16.99
CA PRO A 15 -6.80 -12.72 17.30
C PRO A 15 -7.22 -13.63 16.13
N ARG A 16 -6.56 -14.79 16.01
CA ARG A 16 -6.85 -15.77 14.96
C ARG A 16 -8.29 -16.28 15.07
N GLY A 17 -9.10 -16.09 14.03
CA GLY A 17 -10.52 -16.49 14.00
C GLY A 17 -11.32 -15.81 12.89
N GLN A 18 -12.65 -15.91 12.95
CA GLN A 18 -13.58 -15.34 11.95
C GLN A 18 -13.45 -13.81 11.83
N SER A 19 -13.20 -13.11 12.95
CA SER A 19 -13.00 -11.64 12.98
C SER A 19 -11.87 -11.20 12.05
N ARG A 20 -10.71 -11.88 12.10
CA ARG A 20 -9.56 -11.57 11.24
C ARG A 20 -9.87 -11.79 9.76
N ASN A 21 -10.64 -12.83 9.42
CA ASN A 21 -11.05 -13.07 8.02
C ASN A 21 -12.00 -11.97 7.51
N MET A 22 -12.89 -11.47 8.38
CA MET A 22 -13.77 -10.34 8.06
C MET A 22 -12.97 -9.05 7.87
N SER A 23 -11.95 -8.79 8.70
CA SER A 23 -11.06 -7.64 8.51
C SER A 23 -10.29 -7.73 7.19
N PHE A 24 -9.80 -8.92 6.81
CA PHE A 24 -9.18 -9.12 5.49
C PHE A 24 -10.16 -8.94 4.32
N ALA A 25 -11.39 -9.43 4.46
CA ALA A 25 -12.44 -9.21 3.47
C ALA A 25 -12.75 -7.71 3.33
N CYS A 26 -12.80 -6.97 4.44
CA CYS A 26 -13.01 -5.52 4.43
C CYS A 26 -11.84 -4.77 3.77
N LEU A 27 -10.59 -5.18 4.01
CA LEU A 27 -9.42 -4.62 3.32
C LEU A 27 -9.53 -4.84 1.80
N GLY A 28 -9.89 -6.06 1.37
CA GLY A 28 -10.14 -6.37 -0.04
C GLY A 28 -11.27 -5.52 -0.64
N LEU A 29 -12.40 -5.43 0.06
CA LEU A 29 -13.58 -4.67 -0.40
C LEU A 29 -13.27 -3.18 -0.55
N SER A 30 -12.50 -2.60 0.38
CA SER A 30 -12.09 -1.20 0.32
C SER A 30 -11.26 -0.89 -0.94
N GLN A 31 -10.45 -1.85 -1.41
CA GLN A 31 -9.67 -1.70 -2.63
C GLN A 31 -10.57 -1.61 -3.88
N LEU A 32 -11.57 -2.50 -4.00
CA LEU A 32 -12.51 -2.48 -5.12
C LEU A 32 -13.37 -1.21 -5.09
N LEU A 33 -13.92 -0.87 -3.92
CA LEU A 33 -14.73 0.34 -3.77
C LEU A 33 -13.91 1.59 -4.09
N GLY A 34 -12.69 1.72 -3.55
CA GLY A 34 -11.81 2.85 -3.82
C GLY A 34 -11.50 3.01 -5.30
N PHE A 35 -11.28 1.89 -6.01
CA PHE A 35 -11.06 1.89 -7.45
C PHE A 35 -12.29 2.36 -8.23
N THR A 36 -13.46 1.78 -7.97
CA THR A 36 -14.70 2.15 -8.66
C THR A 36 -15.08 3.61 -8.38
N PHE A 37 -15.03 4.03 -7.12
CA PHE A 37 -15.34 5.40 -6.72
C PHE A 37 -14.33 6.39 -7.31
N GLY A 38 -13.05 6.05 -7.31
CA GLY A 38 -11.98 6.86 -7.89
C GLY A 38 -12.14 7.07 -9.39
N LEU A 39 -12.56 6.04 -10.14
CA LEU A 39 -12.83 6.16 -11.57
C LEU A 39 -14.04 7.05 -11.86
N VAL A 40 -15.13 6.89 -11.12
CA VAL A 40 -16.34 7.71 -11.30
C VAL A 40 -16.06 9.17 -10.98
N ILE A 41 -15.48 9.45 -9.80
CA ILE A 41 -15.13 10.82 -9.40
C ILE A 41 -14.10 11.40 -10.35
N GLY A 42 -13.07 10.63 -10.73
CA GLY A 42 -12.02 11.08 -11.65
C GLY A 42 -12.58 11.43 -13.03
N GLY A 43 -13.48 10.61 -13.58
CA GLY A 43 -14.14 10.88 -14.85
C GLY A 43 -14.97 12.17 -14.81
N VAL A 44 -15.80 12.34 -13.77
CA VAL A 44 -16.61 13.56 -13.58
C VAL A 44 -15.73 14.81 -13.40
N LEU A 45 -14.62 14.71 -12.66
CA LEU A 45 -13.71 15.83 -12.44
C LEU A 45 -13.00 16.27 -13.74
N VAL A 46 -12.58 15.29 -14.55
CA VAL A 46 -11.95 15.57 -15.85
C VAL A 46 -12.93 16.27 -16.80
N ASP A 47 -14.19 15.85 -16.81
CA ASP A 47 -15.24 16.40 -17.68
C ASP A 47 -15.68 17.82 -17.26
N THR A 48 -15.70 18.11 -15.95
CA THR A 48 -16.23 19.38 -15.40
C THR A 48 -15.18 20.48 -15.20
N VAL A 49 -14.09 20.18 -14.49
CA VAL A 49 -13.10 21.17 -14.03
C VAL A 49 -11.72 20.93 -14.67
N GLY A 50 -11.56 19.80 -15.35
CA GLY A 50 -10.32 19.38 -15.99
C GLY A 50 -9.42 18.56 -15.06
N TRP A 51 -8.48 17.83 -15.67
CA TRP A 51 -7.64 16.83 -15.03
C TRP A 51 -6.80 17.32 -13.83
N ARG A 52 -6.52 18.63 -13.75
CA ARG A 52 -5.70 19.21 -12.66
C ARG A 52 -6.36 19.09 -11.29
N SER A 53 -7.69 19.18 -11.24
CA SER A 53 -8.47 19.06 -10.01
C SER A 53 -8.27 17.70 -9.32
N GLY A 54 -8.03 16.64 -10.10
CA GLY A 54 -7.78 15.29 -9.58
C GLY A 54 -6.52 15.22 -8.70
N TRP A 55 -5.47 15.98 -9.04
CA TRP A 55 -4.24 16.02 -8.24
C TRP A 55 -4.46 16.65 -6.87
N TYR A 56 -5.23 17.74 -6.81
CA TYR A 56 -5.53 18.40 -5.53
C TYR A 56 -6.43 17.53 -4.65
N LEU A 57 -7.41 16.86 -5.24
CA LEU A 57 -8.34 15.99 -4.51
C LEU A 57 -7.62 14.76 -3.97
N TYR A 58 -6.81 14.08 -4.80
CA TYR A 58 -6.04 12.92 -4.37
C TYR A 58 -4.96 13.30 -3.34
N GLY A 59 -4.25 14.39 -3.57
CA GLY A 59 -3.24 14.91 -2.64
C GLY A 59 -3.85 15.28 -1.28
N GLY A 60 -4.98 15.99 -1.29
CA GLY A 60 -5.71 16.37 -0.08
C GLY A 60 -6.22 15.15 0.69
N ALA A 61 -6.85 14.19 0.00
CA ALA A 61 -7.31 12.96 0.62
C ALA A 61 -6.14 12.16 1.25
N THR A 62 -5.01 12.07 0.55
CA THR A 62 -3.83 11.37 1.05
C THR A 62 -3.23 12.07 2.28
N LEU A 63 -3.17 13.40 2.29
CA LEU A 63 -2.69 14.17 3.44
C LEU A 63 -3.60 14.01 4.67
N LEU A 64 -4.92 14.07 4.48
CA LEU A 64 -5.88 13.87 5.56
C LEU A 64 -5.76 12.46 6.15
N LEU A 65 -5.71 11.44 5.30
CA LEU A 65 -5.53 10.05 5.74
C LEU A 65 -4.18 9.84 6.44
N SER A 66 -3.12 10.51 5.99
CA SER A 66 -1.82 10.48 6.66
C SER A 66 -1.89 11.09 8.07
N ALA A 67 -2.53 12.26 8.21
CA ALA A 67 -2.71 12.90 9.51
C ALA A 67 -3.54 12.03 10.48
N VAL A 68 -4.61 11.40 9.99
CA VAL A 68 -5.40 10.43 10.77
C VAL A 68 -4.54 9.22 11.14
N GLY A 69 -3.72 8.71 10.21
CA GLY A 69 -2.81 7.61 10.46
C GLY A 69 -1.82 7.92 11.59
N LEU A 70 -1.26 9.13 11.63
CA LEU A 70 -0.35 9.55 12.71
C LEU A 70 -1.02 9.56 14.10
N TRP A 71 -2.34 9.77 14.16
CA TRP A 71 -3.11 9.73 15.40
C TRP A 71 -3.63 8.34 15.77
N ALA A 72 -4.04 7.56 14.78
CA ALA A 72 -4.70 6.28 14.97
C ALA A 72 -3.72 5.10 15.14
N LEU A 73 -2.47 5.23 14.67
CA LEU A 73 -1.50 4.15 14.81
C LEU A 73 -1.06 3.99 16.26
N PRO A 74 -1.17 2.79 16.85
CA PRO A 74 -0.61 2.53 18.17
C PRO A 74 0.90 2.73 18.12
N LYS A 75 1.46 3.46 19.11
CA LYS A 75 2.91 3.67 19.24
C LYS A 75 3.60 2.31 19.31
N SER A 76 4.28 1.93 18.23
CA SER A 76 5.13 0.75 18.19
C SER A 76 6.39 1.02 19.00
N GLU A 77 6.87 0.02 19.74
CA GLU A 77 8.17 0.07 20.41
C GLU A 77 9.26 0.48 19.39
N PRO A 78 10.19 1.38 19.74
CA PRO A 78 11.23 1.82 18.82
C PRO A 78 12.18 0.66 18.52
N LEU A 79 11.95 -0.03 17.40
CA LEU A 79 12.85 -1.03 16.85
C LEU A 79 14.19 -0.34 16.54
N GLY A 80 15.23 -0.67 17.30
CA GLY A 80 16.56 -0.09 17.15
C GLY A 80 17.05 -0.22 15.70
N PHE A 81 17.54 0.89 15.14
CA PHE A 81 17.96 1.02 13.74
C PHE A 81 18.95 -0.09 13.29
N ARG A 82 19.80 -0.56 14.21
CA ARG A 82 20.78 -1.63 13.96
C ARG A 82 20.16 -3.01 13.76
N ASN A 83 19.12 -3.38 14.52
CA ASN A 83 18.45 -4.67 14.35
C ASN A 83 17.67 -4.73 13.03
N THR A 84 17.05 -3.62 12.64
CA THR A 84 16.26 -3.51 11.41
C THR A 84 17.11 -3.72 10.16
N PHE A 85 18.35 -3.21 10.14
CA PHE A 85 19.23 -3.35 8.98
C PHE A 85 19.72 -4.80 8.79
N GLY A 86 20.04 -5.49 9.89
CA GLY A 86 20.44 -6.90 9.85
C GLY A 86 19.28 -7.82 9.45
N ASP A 87 18.08 -7.57 9.99
CA ASP A 87 16.88 -8.34 9.62
C ASP A 87 16.46 -8.09 8.17
N LEU A 88 16.63 -6.85 7.67
CA LEU A 88 16.36 -6.53 6.27
C LEU A 88 17.29 -7.28 5.32
N ILE A 89 18.60 -7.27 5.60
CA ILE A 89 19.58 -8.00 4.77
C ILE A 89 19.34 -9.51 4.83
N SER A 90 18.98 -10.06 5.99
CA SER A 90 18.78 -11.49 6.19
C SER A 90 17.44 -12.02 5.67
N ARG A 91 16.38 -11.20 5.67
CA ARG A 91 15.03 -11.64 5.28
C ARG A 91 14.69 -11.33 3.82
N VAL A 92 15.43 -10.42 3.19
CA VAL A 92 15.25 -10.10 1.78
C VAL A 92 15.97 -11.15 0.93
N ASP A 93 15.25 -11.75 -0.01
CA ASP A 93 15.82 -12.64 -1.00
C ASP A 93 16.51 -11.83 -2.12
N TRP A 94 17.80 -11.55 -1.93
CA TRP A 94 18.63 -10.82 -2.88
C TRP A 94 18.84 -11.58 -4.21
N ILE A 95 18.86 -12.92 -4.15
CA ILE A 95 19.07 -13.77 -5.32
C ILE A 95 17.82 -13.71 -6.19
N GLY A 96 16.64 -13.88 -5.58
CA GLY A 96 15.36 -13.70 -6.25
C GLY A 96 15.20 -12.31 -6.87
N ALA A 97 15.60 -11.25 -6.15
CA ALA A 97 15.56 -9.89 -6.66
C ALA A 97 16.44 -9.68 -7.91
N LEU A 98 17.66 -10.23 -7.90
CA LEU A 98 18.59 -10.13 -9.03
C LEU A 98 18.08 -10.94 -10.24
N LEU A 99 17.57 -12.15 -10.01
CA LEU A 99 17.00 -13.00 -11.05
C LEU A 99 15.77 -12.35 -11.70
N ALA A 100 14.88 -11.77 -10.89
CA ALA A 100 13.72 -11.04 -11.38
C ALA A 100 14.13 -9.82 -12.21
N SER A 101 15.12 -9.06 -11.74
CA SER A 101 15.67 -7.91 -12.46
C SER A 101 16.27 -8.31 -13.81
N ALA A 102 17.04 -9.39 -13.85
CA ALA A 102 17.62 -9.93 -15.08
C ALA A 102 16.53 -10.37 -16.06
N SER A 103 15.50 -11.09 -15.59
CA SER A 103 14.37 -11.50 -16.43
C SER A 103 13.62 -10.31 -17.05
N MET A 104 13.39 -9.26 -16.25
CA MET A 104 12.73 -8.04 -16.70
C MET A 104 13.57 -7.29 -17.75
N ALA A 105 14.88 -7.22 -17.55
CA ALA A 105 15.82 -6.60 -18.49
C ALA A 105 15.89 -7.37 -19.81
N SER A 106 15.94 -8.70 -19.77
CA SER A 106 15.91 -9.55 -20.97
C SER A 106 14.62 -9.37 -21.75
N LEU A 107 13.46 -9.39 -21.09
CA LEU A 107 12.16 -9.14 -21.75
C LEU A 107 12.11 -7.73 -22.37
N SER A 108 12.61 -6.72 -21.66
CA SER A 108 12.64 -5.34 -22.16
C SER A 108 13.55 -5.20 -23.38
N TYR A 109 14.68 -5.92 -23.42
CA TYR A 109 15.58 -5.94 -24.57
C TYR A 109 14.96 -6.66 -25.79
N PHE A 110 14.15 -7.69 -25.57
CA PHE A 110 13.46 -8.40 -26.66
C PHE A 110 12.23 -7.66 -27.22
N LEU A 111 11.56 -6.85 -26.41
CA LEU A 111 10.39 -6.05 -26.84
C LEU A 111 10.78 -4.67 -27.40
N ALA A 112 12.01 -4.21 -27.18
CA ALA A 112 12.54 -2.95 -27.73
C ALA A 112 13.10 -3.15 -29.13
#